data_AF-A0A126NVB3-F1
#
_entry.id   AF-A0A126NVB3-F1
#
_cell.length_a   1.000
_cell.length_b   1.000
_cell.length_c   1.000
_cell.angle_alpha   90.00
_cell.angle_beta   90.00
_cell.angle_gamma   90.00
#
_symmetry.space_group_name_H-M   'P 1'
#
loop_
_entity.id
_entity.type
_entity.pdbx_description
1 polymer ?
#
loop_
_entity_poly.entity_id
_entity_poly.type
_entity_poly.pdbx_seq_one_letter_code
_entity_poly.pdbx_strand_id
1 'polypeptide(L)'
;MRVILILIAFGMIAVPALLALSRGDRPRGRRIADALIIFVTPAIALGLIHGVPELDGRALQNPVVWTTLRLVLSSLALILPWCLYVWLSRPRR
;
A
#
# COMPACT_ATOMS: atom_id res chain seq x y z
N MET A 1 19.98 -9.27 7.08
CA MET A 1 18.89 -9.62 6.13
C MET A 1 17.58 -8.88 6.42
N ARG A 2 17.01 -8.96 7.64
CA ARG A 2 15.73 -8.30 8.00
C ARG A 2 15.67 -6.80 7.70
N VAL A 3 16.74 -6.05 7.99
CA VAL A 3 16.80 -4.59 7.77
C VAL A 3 16.71 -4.22 6.29
N ILE A 4 17.38 -4.99 5.41
CA ILE A 4 17.38 -4.74 3.97
C ILE A 4 15.98 -4.94 3.38
N LEU A 5 15.28 -6.00 3.78
CA LEU A 5 13.91 -6.27 3.32
C LEU A 5 12.92 -5.17 3.75
N ILE A 6 13.08 -4.64 4.96
CA ILE A 6 12.26 -3.53 5.45
C ILE A 6 12.54 -2.25 4.65
N LEU A 7 13.81 -1.94 4.37
CA LEU A 7 14.18 -0.79 3.55
C LEU A 7 13.65 -0.91 2.11
N ILE A 8 13.69 -2.10 1.52
CA ILE A 8 13.11 -2.37 0.19
C ILE A 8 11.60 -2.18 0.21
N ALA A 9 10.90 -2.77 1.20
CA ALA A 9 9.45 -2.61 1.34
C ALA A 9 9.05 -1.15 1.55
N PHE A 10 9.80 -0.42 2.37
CA PHE A 10 9.60 1.01 2.59
C PHE A 10 9.82 1.81 1.30
N GLY A 11 10.91 1.53 0.57
CA GLY A 11 11.19 2.15 -0.72
C GLY A 11 10.08 1.90 -1.75
N MET A 12 9.56 0.69 -1.83
CA MET A 12 8.48 0.32 -2.75
C MET A 12 7.18 1.11 -2.50
N ILE A 13 6.94 1.56 -1.27
CA ILE A 13 5.77 2.36 -0.90
C ILE A 13 6.06 3.87 -1.03
N ALA A 14 7.23 4.31 -0.55
CA ALA A 14 7.58 5.73 -0.46
C ALA A 14 7.96 6.34 -1.82
N VAL A 15 8.65 5.59 -2.68
CA VAL A 15 9.11 6.08 -4.00
C VAL A 15 7.97 6.59 -4.89
N PRO A 16 6.88 5.83 -5.13
CA PRO A 16 5.77 6.32 -5.96
C PRO A 16 5.08 7.57 -5.37
N ALA A 17 5.01 7.69 -4.04
CA ALA A 17 4.46 8.87 -3.38
C ALA A 17 5.36 10.11 -3.57
N LEU A 18 6.68 9.95 -3.42
CA LEU A 18 7.66 11.02 -3.66
C LEU A 18 7.68 11.45 -5.13
N LEU A 19 7.56 10.50 -6.07
CA LEU A 19 7.44 10.79 -7.50
C LEU A 19 6.15 11.53 -7.84
N ALA A 20 5.03 11.23 -7.17
CA ALA A 20 3.79 11.97 -7.34
C ALA A 20 3.91 13.41 -6.80
N LEU A 21 4.61 13.58 -5.67
CA LEU A 21 4.84 14.88 -5.04
C LEU A 21 5.79 15.77 -5.86
N SER A 22 6.82 15.19 -6.48
CA SER A 22 7.84 15.92 -7.23
C SER A 22 7.37 16.43 -8.60
N ARG A 23 6.22 15.97 -9.11
CA ARG A 23 5.70 16.44 -10.40
C ARG A 23 5.44 17.95 -10.39
N GLY A 24 5.82 18.63 -11.46
CA GLY A 24 5.55 20.06 -11.65
C GLY A 24 4.16 20.36 -12.23
N ASP A 25 3.54 19.36 -12.86
CA ASP A 25 2.40 19.58 -13.79
C ASP A 25 1.05 19.79 -13.10
N ARG A 26 0.97 19.72 -11.77
CA ARG A 26 -0.28 19.81 -10.99
C ARG A 26 -0.23 20.89 -9.91
N PRO A 27 -1.38 21.51 -9.55
CA PRO A 27 -1.46 22.43 -8.42
C PRO A 27 -1.01 21.74 -7.13
N ARG A 28 -0.31 22.48 -6.26
CA ARG A 28 0.39 21.96 -5.06
C ARG A 28 -0.52 21.12 -4.16
N GLY A 29 -1.76 21.54 -3.96
CA GLY A 29 -2.74 20.80 -3.15
C GLY A 29 -3.08 19.42 -3.70
N ARG A 30 -3.18 19.27 -5.03
CA ARG A 30 -3.50 17.99 -5.67
C ARG A 30 -2.32 17.02 -5.64
N ARG A 31 -1.09 17.53 -5.72
CA ARG A 31 0.15 16.73 -5.58
C ARG A 31 0.29 16.13 -4.19
N ILE A 32 0.01 16.93 -3.17
CA ILE A 32 0.05 16.47 -1.77
C ILE A 32 -1.05 15.43 -1.55
N ALA A 33 -2.26 15.66 -2.03
CA ALA A 33 -3.37 14.69 -1.92
C ALA A 33 -3.05 13.36 -2.64
N ASP A 34 -2.55 13.41 -3.87
CA ASP A 34 -2.17 12.23 -4.65
C ASP A 34 -1.07 11.42 -3.93
N ALA A 35 -0.02 12.10 -3.43
CA ALA A 35 1.05 11.46 -2.66
C ALA A 35 0.56 10.86 -1.34
N LEU A 36 -0.34 11.56 -0.63
CA LEU A 36 -0.92 11.09 0.63
C LEU A 36 -1.76 9.83 0.40
N ILE A 37 -2.58 9.80 -0.65
CA ILE A 37 -3.38 8.63 -1.03
C ILE A 37 -2.46 7.44 -1.34
N ILE A 38 -1.43 7.63 -2.16
CA ILE A 38 -0.47 6.57 -2.51
C ILE A 38 0.21 5.99 -1.27
N PHE A 39 0.57 6.84 -0.31
CA PHE A 39 1.29 6.44 0.89
C PHE A 39 0.41 5.79 1.97
N VAL A 40 -0.80 6.33 2.18
CA VAL A 40 -1.70 5.89 3.26
C VAL A 40 -2.45 4.61 2.90
N THR A 41 -2.79 4.41 1.63
CA THR A 41 -3.58 3.23 1.23
C THR A 41 -2.95 1.88 1.61
N PRO A 42 -1.65 1.64 1.40
CA PRO A 42 -1.02 0.40 1.87
C PRO A 42 -0.95 0.27 3.39
N ALA A 43 -0.85 1.38 4.13
CA ALA A 43 -0.91 1.36 5.60
C ALA A 43 -2.30 0.97 6.11
N ILE A 44 -3.37 1.42 5.43
CA ILE A 44 -4.75 0.99 5.74
C ILE A 44 -4.93 -0.49 5.41
N ALA A 45 -4.44 -0.96 4.26
CA ALA A 45 -4.49 -2.37 3.89
C ALA A 45 -3.77 -3.26 4.92
N LEU A 46 -2.60 -2.84 5.40
CA LEU A 46 -1.85 -3.53 6.45
C LEU A 46 -2.54 -3.43 7.83
N GLY A 47 -3.17 -2.31 8.15
CA GLY A 47 -3.97 -2.13 9.36
C GLY A 47 -5.19 -3.06 9.41
N LEU A 48 -5.83 -3.31 8.28
CA LEU A 48 -6.92 -4.28 8.15
C LEU A 48 -6.44 -5.73 8.35
N ILE A 49 -5.18 -6.04 8.03
CA ILE A 49 -4.58 -7.35 8.30
C ILE A 49 -4.33 -7.54 9.80
N HIS A 50 -3.84 -6.50 10.48
CA HIS A 50 -3.55 -6.55 11.92
C HIS A 50 -4.79 -6.39 12.81
N GLY A 51 -5.88 -5.86 12.27
CA GLY A 51 -7.17 -5.72 12.96
C GLY A 51 -8.01 -7.00 12.98
N VAL A 52 -7.63 -8.04 12.25
CA VAL A 52 -8.35 -9.32 12.37
C VAL A 52 -7.77 -10.11 13.54
N PRO A 53 -8.60 -10.37 14.55
CA PRO A 53 -8.16 -10.76 15.86
C PRO A 53 -7.43 -12.09 15.82
N GLU A 54 -6.25 -12.10 16.40
CA GLU A 54 -5.49 -13.30 16.78
C GLU A 54 -6.20 -14.14 17.87
N LEU A 55 -7.51 -13.94 18.09
CA LEU A 55 -8.28 -14.51 19.21
C LEU A 55 -9.73 -14.95 18.89
N ASP A 56 -10.24 -14.84 17.65
CA ASP A 56 -11.56 -15.40 17.34
C ASP A 56 -11.44 -16.81 16.76
N GLY A 57 -12.10 -17.79 17.39
CA GLY A 57 -12.11 -19.22 17.02
C GLY A 57 -12.49 -19.55 15.57
N ARG A 58 -12.88 -18.55 14.77
CA ARG A 58 -13.04 -18.65 13.30
C ARG A 58 -11.71 -18.80 12.55
N ALA A 59 -10.60 -18.25 13.06
CA ALA A 59 -9.27 -18.39 12.44
C ALA A 59 -8.73 -19.83 12.58
N LEU A 60 -9.09 -20.56 13.65
CA LEU A 60 -8.75 -21.97 13.82
C LEU A 60 -9.55 -22.89 12.88
N GLN A 61 -10.77 -22.50 12.48
CA GLN A 61 -11.61 -23.32 11.59
C GLN A 61 -11.16 -23.28 10.12
N ASN A 62 -10.58 -22.18 9.65
CA ASN A 62 -10.15 -22.04 8.24
C ASN A 62 -8.76 -21.38 8.12
N PRO A 63 -7.68 -22.07 8.53
CA PRO A 63 -6.33 -21.52 8.55
C PRO A 63 -5.79 -21.15 7.17
N VAL A 64 -6.18 -21.89 6.13
CA VAL A 64 -5.75 -21.65 4.73
C VAL A 64 -6.39 -20.38 4.16
N VAL A 65 -7.67 -20.13 4.44
CA VAL A 65 -8.36 -18.91 4.00
C VAL A 65 -7.72 -17.69 4.64
N TRP A 66 -7.40 -17.78 5.93
CA TRP A 66 -6.82 -16.67 6.69
C TRP A 66 -5.39 -16.32 6.22
N THR A 67 -4.55 -17.34 6.01
CA THR A 67 -3.19 -17.16 5.47
C THR A 67 -3.19 -16.63 4.04
N THR A 68 -4.09 -17.14 3.19
CA THR A 68 -4.26 -16.67 1.81
C THR A 68 -4.71 -15.20 1.78
N LEU A 69 -5.67 -14.81 2.61
CA LEU A 69 -6.12 -13.42 2.71
C LEU A 69 -4.98 -12.50 3.17
N ARG A 70 -4.19 -12.91 4.17
CA ARG A 70 -3.03 -12.15 4.64
C ARG A 70 -1.98 -11.98 3.54
N LEU A 71 -1.70 -13.03 2.78
CA LEU A 71 -0.80 -12.97 1.62
C LEU A 71 -1.33 -12.01 0.55
N VAL A 72 -2.59 -12.16 0.15
CA VAL A 72 -3.23 -11.31 -0.86
C VAL A 72 -3.23 -9.85 -0.43
N LEU A 73 -3.61 -9.54 0.80
CA LEU A 73 -3.61 -8.17 1.33
C LEU A 73 -2.19 -7.58 1.42
N SER A 74 -1.18 -8.39 1.78
CA SER A 74 0.22 -7.95 1.81
C SER A 74 0.75 -7.67 0.40
N SER A 75 0.47 -8.56 -0.56
CA SER A 75 0.80 -8.37 -1.97
C SER A 75 0.09 -7.17 -2.57
N LEU A 76 -1.19 -6.98 -2.22
CA LEU A 76 -1.98 -5.84 -2.65
C LEU A 76 -1.38 -4.54 -2.09
N ALA A 77 -1.01 -4.49 -0.81
CA ALA A 77 -0.35 -3.32 -0.22
C ALA A 77 0.96 -2.95 -0.92
N LEU A 78 1.71 -3.91 -1.47
CA LEU A 78 2.93 -3.63 -2.23
C LEU A 78 2.66 -3.10 -3.65
N ILE A 79 1.62 -3.59 -4.31
CA ILE A 79 1.32 -3.28 -5.71
C ILE A 79 0.45 -2.02 -5.85
N LEU A 80 -0.47 -1.80 -4.92
CA LEU A 80 -1.43 -0.70 -4.94
C LEU A 80 -0.80 0.71 -5.07
N PRO A 81 0.27 1.07 -4.33
CA PRO A 81 0.89 2.39 -4.48
C PRO A 81 1.43 2.64 -5.90
N TRP A 82 1.93 1.62 -6.57
CA TRP A 82 2.38 1.71 -7.96
C TRP A 82 1.22 1.83 -8.95
N CYS A 83 0.14 1.06 -8.75
CA CYS A 83 -1.07 1.17 -9.56
C CYS A 83 -1.70 2.57 -9.43
N LEU A 84 -1.80 3.10 -8.20
CA LEU A 84 -2.30 4.44 -7.93
C LEU A 84 -1.41 5.51 -8.54
N TYR A 85 -0.09 5.36 -8.43
CA TYR A 85 0.85 6.23 -9.11
C TYR A 85 0.60 6.23 -10.61
N VAL A 86 0.58 5.09 -11.29
CA VAL A 86 0.37 5.02 -12.76
C VAL A 86 -0.98 5.60 -13.17
N TRP A 87 -2.05 5.30 -12.42
CA TRP A 87 -3.39 5.81 -12.71
C TRP A 87 -3.48 7.33 -12.56
N LEU A 88 -2.92 7.88 -11.47
CA LEU A 88 -2.85 9.32 -11.25
C LEU A 88 -1.87 9.99 -12.21
N SER A 89 -0.84 9.29 -12.68
CA SER A 89 0.16 9.78 -13.63
C SER A 89 -0.35 9.90 -15.05
N ARG A 90 -1.42 9.19 -15.40
CA ARG A 90 -1.91 9.15 -16.77
C ARG A 90 -2.41 10.54 -17.17
N PRO A 91 -1.94 11.11 -18.29
CA PRO A 91 -2.57 12.29 -18.87
C PRO A 91 -4.02 11.91 -19.19
N ARG A 92 -4.99 12.62 -18.63
CA ARG A 92 -6.37 12.59 -19.16
C ARG A 92 -6.26 13.19 -20.57
N ARG A 93 -6.22 12.32 -21.58
CA ARG A 93 -6.50 12.71 -22.96
C ARG A 93 -7.97 13.10 -23.07
#